data_AF-A0A5K4F9K1-F1
#
_entry.id   AF-A0A5K4F9K1-F1
#
_cell.length_a   1.000
_cell.length_b   1.000
_cell.length_c   1.000
_cell.angle_alpha   90.00
_cell.angle_beta   90.00
_cell.angle_gamma   90.00
#
_symmetry.space_group_name_H-M   'P 1'
#
loop_
_entity.id
_entity.type
_entity.pdbx_description
1 polymer ?
#
loop_
_entity_poly.entity_id
_entity_poly.type
_entity_poly.pdbx_seq_one_letter_code
_entity_poly.pdbx_strand_id
1 'polypeptide(L)'
;MCTFFLLVYWTCFDYKTHWKGHPRKPGSNTISLSSALLAALCLASRLPGPYHTFALLSTAVTLLALWPALTRRFRNNGGDRAQICLTILSGSTTLLSAWPIVYNEVSFEYRCIFLCVLITSTLCINFAGPCYLLRMQKIKRTIHGPWDEAVIE
;
A
#
# COMPACT_ATOMS: atom_id res chain seq x y z
N MET A 1 5.96 15.50 5.63
CA MET A 1 6.84 14.37 6.00
C MET A 1 6.13 13.03 5.94
N CYS A 2 5.09 12.77 6.76
CA CYS A 2 4.35 11.48 6.70
C CYS A 2 3.78 11.17 5.30
N THR A 3 3.12 12.13 4.66
CA THR A 3 2.57 11.99 3.31
C THR A 3 3.62 11.63 2.25
N PHE A 4 4.80 12.22 2.35
CA PHE A 4 5.92 11.91 1.45
C PHE A 4 6.34 10.45 1.57
N PHE A 5 6.55 9.96 2.79
CA PHE A 5 6.91 8.56 3.01
C PHE A 5 5.81 7.57 2.58
N LEU A 6 4.54 7.93 2.72
CA LEU A 6 3.42 7.14 2.18
C LEU A 6 3.43 7.08 0.64
N LEU A 7 3.77 8.18 -0.04
CA LEU A 7 3.92 8.21 -1.49
C LEU A 7 5.11 7.36 -1.96
N VAL A 8 6.23 7.38 -1.25
CA VAL A 8 7.37 6.50 -1.54
C VAL A 8 7.01 5.03 -1.31
N TYR A 9 6.32 4.72 -0.20
CA TYR A 9 5.80 3.38 0.06
C TYR A 9 4.95 2.88 -1.11
N TRP A 10 4.00 3.70 -1.56
CA TRP A 10 3.08 3.37 -2.65
C TRP A 10 3.81 3.19 -3.99
N THR A 11 4.63 4.17 -4.41
CA THR A 11 5.32 4.09 -5.71
C THR A 11 6.34 2.97 -5.80
N CYS A 12 7.07 2.70 -4.71
CA CYS A 12 8.08 1.65 -4.65
C CYS A 12 7.51 0.28 -4.21
N PHE A 13 6.19 0.15 -4.05
CA PHE A 13 5.58 -1.13 -3.72
C PHE A 13 5.83 -2.13 -4.86
N ASP A 14 6.11 -3.38 -4.50
CA ASP A 14 6.37 -4.41 -5.52
C ASP A 14 5.05 -4.91 -6.11
N TYR A 15 4.61 -4.23 -7.17
CA TYR A 15 3.45 -4.61 -7.96
C TYR A 15 3.68 -5.88 -8.82
N LYS A 16 4.93 -6.38 -8.93
CA LYS A 16 5.26 -7.55 -9.77
C LYS A 16 4.78 -8.87 -9.19
N THR A 17 4.30 -8.90 -7.95
CA THR A 17 3.71 -10.09 -7.33
C THR A 17 2.45 -10.62 -8.07
N HIS A 18 2.00 -9.92 -9.11
CA HIS A 18 0.86 -10.28 -9.97
C HIS A 18 1.14 -11.43 -10.94
N TRP A 19 2.39 -11.73 -11.29
CA TRP A 19 2.71 -12.73 -12.33
C TRP A 19 2.88 -14.12 -11.70
N LYS A 20 1.98 -15.06 -12.03
CA LYS A 20 2.11 -16.48 -11.65
C LYS A 20 3.49 -17.00 -12.11
N GLY A 21 4.32 -17.44 -11.16
CA GLY A 21 5.63 -18.03 -11.45
C GLY A 21 6.84 -17.09 -11.29
N HIS A 22 6.65 -15.83 -10.88
CA HIS A 22 7.80 -14.95 -10.60
C HIS A 22 8.28 -15.11 -9.15
N PRO A 23 9.47 -15.70 -8.89
CA PRO A 23 9.98 -15.83 -7.53
C PRO A 23 10.22 -14.44 -6.94
N ARG A 24 9.89 -14.28 -5.64
CA ARG A 24 10.13 -13.02 -4.94
C ARG A 24 11.64 -12.82 -4.83
N LYS A 25 12.18 -11.82 -5.53
CA LYS A 25 13.59 -11.44 -5.37
C LYS A 25 13.79 -10.89 -3.95
N PRO A 26 14.71 -11.47 -3.15
CA PRO A 26 15.07 -10.92 -1.86
C PRO A 26 15.45 -9.43 -2.00
N GLY A 27 14.91 -8.57 -1.14
CA GLY A 27 15.23 -7.13 -1.14
C GLY A 27 14.39 -6.23 -2.06
N SER A 28 13.51 -6.76 -2.92
CA SER A 28 12.68 -5.92 -3.82
C SER A 28 11.74 -4.96 -3.08
N ASN A 29 11.36 -5.28 -1.84
CA ASN A 29 10.40 -4.52 -1.04
C ASN A 29 11.04 -3.64 0.04
N THR A 30 12.38 -3.63 0.17
CA THR A 30 13.05 -2.97 1.32
C THR A 30 12.74 -1.48 1.37
N ILE A 31 12.84 -0.77 0.23
CA ILE A 31 12.58 0.67 0.16
C ILE A 31 11.12 0.99 0.54
N SER A 32 10.17 0.21 0.02
CA SER A 32 8.75 0.37 0.32
C SER A 32 8.48 0.15 1.82
N LEU A 33 8.95 -0.98 2.38
CA LEU A 33 8.75 -1.30 3.80
C LEU A 33 9.41 -0.28 4.73
N SER A 34 10.66 0.12 4.46
CA SER A 34 11.35 1.15 5.25
C SER A 34 10.60 2.49 5.19
N SER A 35 10.08 2.87 4.02
CA SER A 35 9.28 4.08 3.87
C SER A 35 7.96 4.01 4.64
N ALA A 36 7.28 2.86 4.63
CA ALA A 36 6.06 2.66 5.42
C ALA A 36 6.32 2.77 6.93
N LEU A 37 7.44 2.24 7.42
CA LEU A 37 7.84 2.35 8.82
C LEU A 37 8.16 3.80 9.20
N LEU A 38 8.86 4.54 8.34
CA LEU A 38 9.13 5.97 8.55
C LEU A 38 7.85 6.81 8.54
N ALA A 39 6.88 6.47 7.68
CA ALA A 39 5.55 7.09 7.69
C ALA A 39 4.81 6.83 9.01
N ALA A 40 4.79 5.57 9.47
CA ALA A 40 4.20 5.17 10.74
C ALA A 40 4.86 5.90 11.92
N LEU A 41 6.19 6.02 11.92
CA LEU A 41 6.94 6.76 12.93
C LEU A 41 6.60 8.25 12.94
N CYS A 42 6.52 8.88 11.75
CA CYS A 42 6.09 10.28 11.63
C CYS A 42 4.67 10.50 12.16
N LEU A 43 3.77 9.52 11.99
CA LEU A 43 2.42 9.58 12.53
C LEU A 43 2.43 9.39 14.05
N ALA A 44 3.19 8.42 14.55
CA ALA A 44 3.33 8.10 15.97
C ALA A 44 3.94 9.27 16.78
N SER A 45 4.81 10.06 16.16
CA SER A 45 5.40 11.29 16.73
C SER A 45 4.35 12.36 17.07
N ARG A 46 3.16 12.31 16.48
CA ARG A 46 2.07 13.27 16.74
C ARG A 46 1.15 12.83 17.88
N LEU A 47 1.32 11.61 18.40
CA LEU A 47 0.48 11.10 19.48
C LEU A 47 1.02 11.59 20.84
N PRO A 48 0.13 11.90 21.79
CA PRO A 48 0.50 12.54 23.05
C PRO A 48 1.14 11.60 24.07
N GLY A 49 1.04 10.27 23.91
CA GLY A 49 1.43 9.30 24.94
C GLY A 49 2.19 8.08 24.42
N PRO A 50 3.15 7.54 25.19
CA PRO A 50 4.03 6.45 24.77
C PRO A 50 3.27 5.14 24.51
N TYR A 51 2.19 4.88 25.26
CA TYR A 51 1.35 3.69 25.07
C TYR A 51 0.66 3.70 23.70
N HIS A 52 0.12 4.85 23.29
CA HIS A 52 -0.53 4.98 21.98
C HIS A 52 0.49 4.87 20.84
N THR A 53 1.67 5.45 21.00
CA THR A 53 2.79 5.33 20.06
C THR A 53 3.23 3.87 19.91
N PHE A 54 3.40 3.13 21.02
CA PHE A 54 3.75 1.70 20.99
C PHE A 54 2.68 0.86 20.30
N ALA A 55 1.41 1.07 20.64
CA ALA A 55 0.30 0.36 20.02
C ALA A 55 0.22 0.62 18.51
N LEU A 56 0.39 1.88 18.08
CA LEU A 56 0.37 2.26 16.67
C LEU A 56 1.54 1.64 15.90
N LEU A 57 2.75 1.67 16.45
CA LEU A 57 3.93 1.09 15.78
C LEU A 57 3.86 -0.43 15.72
N SER A 58 3.46 -1.10 16.81
CA SER A 58 3.30 -2.56 16.84
C SER A 58 2.22 -3.04 15.85
N THR A 59 1.08 -2.35 15.81
CA THR A 59 0.02 -2.63 14.83
C THR A 59 0.46 -2.35 13.40
N ALA A 60 1.19 -1.26 13.16
CA ALA A 60 1.73 -0.96 11.83
C ALA A 60 2.70 -2.04 11.35
N VAL A 61 3.65 -2.47 12.18
CA VAL A 61 4.62 -3.51 11.85
C VAL A 61 3.93 -4.84 11.55
N THR A 62 2.99 -5.26 12.40
CA THR A 62 2.24 -6.51 12.20
C THR A 62 1.39 -6.48 10.94
N LEU A 63 0.70 -5.36 10.64
CA LEU A 63 -0.05 -5.19 9.41
C LEU A 63 0.87 -5.24 8.17
N LEU A 64 2.00 -4.54 8.19
CA LEU A 64 2.96 -4.54 7.08
C LEU A 64 3.58 -5.93 6.84
N ALA A 65 3.82 -6.69 7.90
CA ALA A 65 4.32 -8.07 7.81
C ALA A 65 3.24 -9.04 7.31
N LEU A 66 2.00 -8.88 7.76
CA LEU A 66 0.87 -9.76 7.44
C LEU A 66 0.33 -9.52 6.02
N TRP A 67 0.32 -8.28 5.56
CA TRP A 67 -0.24 -7.87 4.27
C TRP A 67 0.24 -8.69 3.05
N PRO A 68 1.56 -8.89 2.83
CA PRO A 68 2.05 -9.70 1.71
C PRO A 68 1.66 -11.19 1.84
N ALA A 69 1.53 -11.73 3.05
CA ALA A 69 1.08 -13.10 3.26
C ALA A 69 -0.43 -13.25 2.99
N LEU A 70 -1.22 -12.28 3.44
CA LEU A 70 -2.67 -12.25 3.25
C LEU A 70 -3.05 -12.18 1.77
N THR A 71 -2.47 -11.23 1.04
CA THR A 71 -2.70 -11.03 -0.40
C THR A 71 -2.34 -12.26 -1.25
N ARG A 72 -1.30 -13.00 -0.84
CA ARG A 72 -0.91 -14.29 -1.45
C ARG A 72 -1.91 -15.39 -1.17
N ARG A 73 -2.35 -15.56 0.09
CA ARG A 73 -3.33 -16.60 0.45
C ARG A 73 -4.65 -16.41 -0.30
N PHE A 74 -5.17 -15.18 -0.35
CA PHE A 74 -6.40 -14.88 -1.09
C PHE A 74 -6.25 -15.16 -2.59
N ARG A 75 -5.09 -14.84 -3.19
CA ARG A 75 -4.82 -15.14 -4.60
C ARG A 75 -4.74 -16.63 -4.88
N ASN A 76 -4.02 -17.39 -4.06
CA ASN A 76 -3.84 -18.82 -4.27
C ASN A 76 -5.17 -19.57 -4.15
N ASN A 77 -6.02 -19.15 -3.21
CA ASN A 77 -7.29 -19.84 -2.95
C ASN A 77 -8.43 -19.38 -3.87
N GLY A 78 -8.48 -18.09 -4.24
CA GLY A 78 -9.62 -17.48 -4.94
C GLY A 78 -9.28 -16.74 -6.25
N GLY A 79 -8.06 -16.89 -6.74
CA GLY A 79 -7.60 -16.31 -8.01
C GLY A 79 -7.71 -14.79 -8.06
N ASP A 80 -8.00 -14.27 -9.26
CA ASP A 80 -7.99 -12.83 -9.53
C ASP A 80 -9.20 -12.11 -8.92
N ARG A 81 -10.35 -12.80 -8.85
CA ARG A 81 -11.58 -12.25 -8.26
C ARG A 81 -11.43 -11.97 -6.77
N ALA A 82 -10.76 -12.87 -6.03
CA ALA A 82 -10.49 -12.67 -4.61
C ALA A 82 -9.57 -11.48 -4.35
N GLN A 83 -8.60 -11.20 -5.23
CA GLN A 83 -7.77 -10.02 -5.09
C GLN A 83 -8.51 -8.72 -5.39
N ILE A 84 -9.38 -8.70 -6.42
CA ILE A 84 -10.25 -7.54 -6.67
C ILE A 84 -11.17 -7.30 -5.47
N CYS A 85 -11.75 -8.36 -4.91
CA CYS A 85 -12.56 -8.29 -3.70
C CYS A 85 -11.77 -7.71 -2.52
N LEU A 86 -10.54 -8.17 -2.29
CA LEU A 86 -9.67 -7.66 -1.23
C LEU A 86 -9.37 -6.17 -1.41
N THR A 87 -9.10 -5.71 -2.64
CA THR A 87 -8.86 -4.28 -2.94
C THR A 87 -10.12 -3.42 -2.72
N ILE A 88 -11.30 -3.91 -3.11
CA ILE A 88 -12.57 -3.24 -2.85
C ILE A 88 -12.82 -3.16 -1.36
N LEU A 89 -12.60 -4.26 -0.63
CA LEU A 89 -12.79 -4.31 0.81
C LEU A 89 -11.86 -3.32 1.50
N SER A 90 -10.56 -3.30 1.20
CA SER A 90 -9.63 -2.34 1.78
C SER A 90 -9.99 -0.89 1.44
N GLY A 91 -10.42 -0.62 0.21
CA GLY A 91 -10.89 0.70 -0.20
C GLY A 91 -12.13 1.13 0.61
N SER A 92 -13.11 0.23 0.76
CA SER A 92 -14.31 0.50 1.56
C SER A 92 -13.99 0.78 3.03
N THR A 93 -13.05 0.03 3.63
CA THR A 93 -12.62 0.26 5.01
C THR A 93 -11.99 1.65 5.17
N THR A 94 -11.20 2.12 4.19
CA THR A 94 -10.63 3.47 4.24
C THR A 94 -11.71 4.56 4.21
N LEU A 95 -12.72 4.43 3.34
CA LEU A 95 -13.83 5.37 3.26
C LEU A 95 -14.67 5.40 4.55
N LEU A 96 -14.96 4.22 5.10
CA LEU A 96 -15.68 4.08 6.37
C LEU A 96 -14.92 4.73 7.53
N SER A 97 -13.60 4.55 7.60
CA SER A 97 -12.78 5.15 8.65
C SER A 97 -12.69 6.68 8.58
N ALA A 98 -12.83 7.25 7.38
CA ALA A 98 -12.81 8.70 7.16
C ALA A 98 -14.18 9.37 7.43
N TRP A 99 -15.27 8.58 7.40
CA TRP A 99 -16.63 9.06 7.61
C TRP A 99 -16.84 9.96 8.86
N PRO A 100 -16.40 9.58 10.07
CA PRO A 100 -16.59 10.42 11.26
C PRO A 100 -15.86 11.76 11.17
N ILE A 101 -14.75 11.84 10.45
CA ILE A 101 -13.98 13.08 10.27
C ILE A 101 -14.77 14.03 9.36
N VAL A 102 -15.32 13.52 8.26
CA VAL A 102 -16.14 14.31 7.32
C VAL A 102 -17.39 14.87 8.00
N TYR A 103 -18.02 14.07 8.86
CA TYR A 103 -19.25 14.49 9.51
C TYR A 103 -19.02 15.52 10.63
N ASN A 104 -17.99 15.34 11.46
CA ASN A 104 -17.78 16.19 12.63
C ASN A 104 -16.97 17.46 12.33
N GLU A 105 -15.93 17.37 11.50
CA GLU A 105 -14.95 18.46 11.35
C GLU A 105 -15.19 19.35 10.12
N VAL A 106 -15.93 18.86 9.12
CA VAL A 106 -16.11 19.55 7.84
C VAL A 106 -17.45 20.29 7.79
N SER A 107 -17.40 21.59 7.50
CA SER A 107 -18.57 22.45 7.28
C SER A 107 -19.44 21.95 6.13
N PHE A 108 -20.76 22.10 6.25
CA PHE A 108 -21.76 21.53 5.34
C PHE A 108 -21.49 21.81 3.85
N GLU A 109 -21.08 23.03 3.51
CA GLU A 109 -20.82 23.49 2.14
C GLU A 109 -19.70 22.70 1.45
N TYR A 110 -18.67 22.31 2.19
CA TYR A 110 -17.48 21.63 1.65
C TYR A 110 -17.57 20.11 1.72
N ARG A 111 -18.61 19.56 2.36
CA ARG A 111 -18.75 18.10 2.54
C ARG A 111 -18.80 17.36 1.21
N CYS A 112 -19.59 17.85 0.26
CA CYS A 112 -19.71 17.23 -1.06
C CYS A 112 -18.37 17.23 -1.81
N ILE A 113 -17.66 18.36 -1.81
CA ILE A 113 -16.36 18.48 -2.48
C ILE A 113 -15.33 17.54 -1.82
N PHE A 114 -15.27 17.53 -0.49
CA PHE A 114 -14.36 16.67 0.24
C PHE A 114 -14.63 15.17 -0.01
N LEU A 115 -15.90 14.77 -0.02
CA LEU A 115 -16.30 13.39 -0.34
C LEU A 115 -15.93 13.02 -1.78
N CYS A 116 -16.19 13.90 -2.76
CA CYS A 116 -15.80 13.67 -4.14
C CYS A 116 -14.29 13.46 -4.25
N VAL A 117 -13.49 14.34 -3.63
CA VAL A 117 -12.02 14.23 -3.64
C VAL A 117 -11.57 12.92 -2.98
N LEU A 118 -12.18 12.54 -1.85
CA LEU A 118 -11.85 11.30 -1.14
C LEU A 118 -12.15 10.06 -1.97
N ILE A 119 -13.33 10.00 -2.60
CA ILE A 119 -13.74 8.88 -3.46
C ILE A 119 -12.86 8.82 -4.71
N THR A 120 -12.62 9.95 -5.38
CA THR A 120 -11.75 10.00 -6.56
C THR A 120 -10.32 9.59 -6.20
N SER A 121 -9.77 10.08 -5.08
CA SER A 121 -8.43 9.73 -4.61
C SER A 121 -8.31 8.24 -4.30
N THR A 122 -9.27 7.67 -3.57
CA THR A 122 -9.26 6.23 -3.24
C THR A 122 -9.35 5.36 -4.49
N LEU A 123 -10.18 5.71 -5.47
CA LEU A 123 -10.24 5.02 -6.76
C LEU A 123 -8.92 5.13 -7.54
N CYS A 124 -8.32 6.32 -7.58
CA CYS A 124 -7.05 6.55 -8.25
C CYS A 124 -5.91 5.72 -7.64
N ILE A 125 -5.80 5.69 -6.31
CA ILE A 125 -4.72 5.00 -5.59
C ILE A 125 -4.86 3.48 -5.68
N ASN A 126 -6.08 2.94 -5.66
CA ASN A 126 -6.32 1.49 -5.66
C ASN A 126 -6.40 0.87 -7.06
N PHE A 127 -6.86 1.62 -8.07
CA PHE A 127 -7.08 1.09 -9.42
C PHE A 127 -6.19 1.77 -10.45
N ALA A 128 -6.33 3.08 -10.64
CA ALA A 128 -5.67 3.79 -11.73
C ALA A 128 -4.13 3.74 -11.62
N GLY A 129 -3.61 4.01 -10.42
CA GLY A 129 -2.18 4.05 -10.17
C GLY A 129 -1.50 2.69 -10.31
N PRO A 130 -1.98 1.60 -9.68
CA PRO A 130 -1.43 0.27 -9.90
C PRO A 130 -1.49 -0.14 -11.37
N CYS A 131 -2.58 0.16 -12.09
CA CYS A 131 -2.66 -0.10 -13.53
C CYS A 131 -1.56 0.64 -14.32
N TYR A 132 -1.33 1.91 -14.00
CA TYR A 132 -0.30 2.73 -14.64
C TYR A 132 1.11 2.23 -14.29
N LEU A 133 1.39 1.98 -13.01
CA LEU A 133 2.69 1.49 -12.53
C LEU A 133 3.01 0.11 -13.11
N LEU A 134 2.02 -0.78 -13.24
CA LEU A 134 2.19 -2.06 -13.92
C LEU A 134 2.56 -1.90 -15.40
N ARG A 135 1.96 -0.95 -16.11
CA ARG A 135 2.35 -0.64 -17.51
C ARG A 135 3.79 -0.14 -17.57
N MET A 136 4.18 0.75 -16.66
CA MET A 136 5.54 1.29 -16.61
C MET A 136 6.57 0.21 -16.26
N GLN A 137 6.23 -0.74 -15.39
CA GLN A 137 7.12 -1.84 -15.06
C GLN A 137 7.43 -2.76 -16.25
N LYS A 138 6.53 -2.88 -17.25
CA LYS A 138 6.80 -3.65 -18.48
C LYS A 138 7.87 -3.00 -19.37
N ILE A 139 8.00 -1.67 -19.30
CA ILE A 139 8.94 -0.89 -20.12
C ILE A 139 10.33 -0.84 -19.46
N LYS A 140 10.44 -1.20 -18.17
CA LYS A 140 11.70 -1.18 -17.44
C LYS A 140 12.66 -2.25 -18.01
N ARG A 141 13.70 -1.81 -18.73
CA ARG A 141 14.84 -2.66 -19.10
C ARG A 141 15.56 -3.12 -17.83
N THR A 142 15.76 -4.41 -17.68
CA THR A 142 16.61 -4.99 -16.63
C THR A 142 18.01 -5.12 -17.22
N ILE A 143 19.00 -4.49 -16.60
CA ILE A 143 20.39 -4.66 -16.98
C ILE A 143 20.87 -5.94 -16.30
N HIS A 144 21.13 -6.97 -17.10
CA HIS A 144 21.73 -8.21 -16.61
C HIS A 144 23.24 -8.00 -16.50
N GLY A 145 23.72 -7.88 -15.27
CA GLY A 145 25.15 -7.84 -14.98
C GLY A 145 25.74 -9.25 -14.87
N PRO A 146 27.07 -9.40 -14.96
CA PRO A 146 27.75 -10.70 -14.78
C PRO A 146 27.61 -11.28 -13.35
N TRP A 147 26.96 -10.54 -12.45
CA TRP A 147 26.70 -10.91 -11.05
C TRP A 147 25.20 -11.17 -10.78
N ASP A 148 24.36 -11.21 -11.81
CA ASP A 148 22.93 -11.55 -11.67
C ASP A 148 22.76 -13.05 -11.37
N GLU A 149 21.59 -13.45 -10.83
CA GLU A 149 21.35 -14.78 -10.23
C GLU A 149 22.01 -15.94 -11.00
N ALA A 150 22.84 -16.72 -10.29
CA ALA A 150 23.54 -17.87 -10.85
C ALA A 150 22.55 -18.85 -11.48
N VAL A 151 22.69 -19.08 -12.78
CA VAL A 151 21.94 -20.12 -13.49
C VAL A 151 22.50 -21.45 -13.00
N ILE A 152 21.68 -22.20 -12.26
CA ILE A 152 22.00 -23.57 -11.90
C ILE A 152 21.65 -24.40 -13.13
N GLU A 153 22.67 -24.82 -13.88
CA GLU A 153 22.53 -25.85 -14.93
C GLU A 153 22.31 -27.24 -14.32
#